data_AF-A0A7T8K1C9-F1
#
_entry.id   AF-A0A7T8K1C9-F1
#
_cell.length_a   1.000
_cell.length_b   1.000
_cell.length_c   1.000
_cell.angle_alpha   90.00
_cell.angle_beta   90.00
_cell.angle_gamma   90.00
#
_symmetry.space_group_name_H-M   'P 1'
#
loop_
_entity.id
_entity.type
_entity.pdbx_description
1 polymer ?
#
loop_
_entity_poly.entity_id
_entity_poly.type
_entity_poly.pdbx_seq_one_letter_code
_entity_poly.pdbx_strand_id
1 'polypeptide(L)'
;GDSVIRYFEITPEPPFVHYINTFQTPDPQRGIGMMGKRGVDVGTCEITRFFRLNNNGLCQVIPFTVPRKSELFQEDLYPDTKADIPAITADEWMGGSDADPILVPMTECGVSTGK
;
A
#
# COMPACT_ATOMS: atom_id res chain seq x y z
N GLY A 1 0.45 -17.02 -15.77
CA GLY A 1 0.46 -15.67 -15.20
C GLY A 1 1.77 -15.01 -15.53
N ASP A 2 1.88 -13.71 -15.26
CA ASP A 2 3.10 -12.96 -15.48
C ASP A 2 4.15 -13.25 -14.41
N SER A 3 5.41 -12.93 -14.71
CA SER A 3 6.53 -13.05 -13.77
C SER A 3 7.06 -11.69 -13.30
N VAL A 4 6.33 -10.61 -13.63
CA VAL A 4 6.75 -9.23 -13.41
C VAL A 4 5.68 -8.39 -12.71
N ILE A 5 6.12 -7.39 -11.94
CA ILE A 5 5.29 -6.33 -11.35
C ILE A 5 5.86 -5.00 -11.87
N ARG A 6 5.10 -4.32 -12.73
CA ARG A 6 5.45 -2.97 -13.24
C ARG A 6 4.75 -1.92 -12.40
N TYR A 7 5.43 -0.83 -12.10
CA TYR A 7 4.88 0.24 -11.29
C TYR A 7 5.20 1.61 -11.89
N PHE A 8 4.24 2.50 -11.71
CA PHE A 8 4.17 3.80 -12.38
C PHE A 8 3.80 4.86 -11.35
N GLU A 9 4.26 6.08 -11.57
CA GLU A 9 3.82 7.27 -10.87
C GLU A 9 2.75 7.97 -11.69
N ILE A 10 1.70 8.46 -11.04
CA ILE A 10 0.66 9.27 -11.69
C ILE A 10 0.76 10.69 -11.15
N THR A 11 0.96 11.67 -12.04
CA THR A 11 1.08 13.08 -11.70
C THR A 11 0.19 13.95 -12.61
N PRO A 12 -0.14 15.20 -12.23
CA PRO A 12 -0.94 16.09 -13.07
C PRO A 12 -0.15 16.67 -14.27
N GLU A 13 1.16 16.45 -14.36
CA GLU A 13 1.99 16.91 -15.48
C GLU A 13 2.07 15.87 -16.61
N PRO A 14 1.95 16.26 -17.89
CA PRO A 14 2.18 15.36 -19.02
C PRO A 14 3.57 14.67 -18.93
N PRO A 15 3.71 13.37 -19.27
CA PRO A 15 2.70 12.47 -19.84
C PRO A 15 1.71 11.83 -18.85
N PHE A 16 1.59 12.36 -17.63
CA PHE A 16 0.71 11.96 -16.53
C PHE A 16 1.02 10.62 -15.88
N VAL A 17 1.44 9.62 -16.66
CA VAL A 17 1.81 8.28 -16.19
C VAL A 17 3.27 8.04 -16.50
N HIS A 18 4.08 7.97 -15.45
CA HIS A 18 5.53 7.85 -15.55
C HIS A 18 5.96 6.46 -15.12
N TYR A 19 6.62 5.72 -16.01
CA TYR A 19 7.18 4.41 -15.66
C TYR A 19 8.31 4.60 -14.64
N ILE A 20 8.21 3.88 -13.51
CA ILE A 20 9.27 3.89 -12.49
C ILE A 20 10.20 2.71 -12.75
N ASN A 21 9.70 1.48 -12.59
CA ASN A 21 10.50 0.28 -12.82
C ASN A 21 9.63 -0.99 -12.95
N THR A 22 10.32 -2.12 -13.13
CA THR A 22 9.76 -3.47 -13.16
C THR A 22 10.50 -4.35 -12.15
N PHE A 23 9.76 -4.92 -11.20
CA PHE A 23 10.24 -6.04 -10.40
C PHE A 23 10.00 -7.34 -11.17
N GLN A 24 11.03 -8.19 -11.31
CA GLN A 24 10.96 -9.42 -12.11
C GLN A 24 11.39 -10.64 -11.30
N THR A 25 10.70 -11.75 -11.53
CA THR A 25 11.00 -13.06 -10.96
C THR A 25 11.14 -14.12 -12.06
N PRO A 26 11.78 -15.28 -11.79
CA PRO A 26 11.92 -16.34 -12.80
C PRO A 26 10.59 -17.05 -13.10
N ASP A 27 9.79 -17.28 -12.06
CA ASP A 27 8.56 -18.07 -12.17
C ASP A 27 7.33 -17.21 -12.44
N PRO A 28 6.26 -17.75 -13.03
CA PRO A 28 4.99 -17.04 -13.15
C PRO A 28 4.25 -17.01 -11.79
N GLN A 29 3.59 -15.89 -11.50
CA GLN A 29 2.69 -15.78 -10.35
C GLN A 29 1.35 -16.49 -10.61
N ARG A 30 0.82 -17.12 -9.56
CA ARG A 30 -0.53 -17.73 -9.51
C ARG A 30 -1.58 -16.81 -8.91
N GLY A 31 -1.14 -15.93 -8.02
CA GLY A 31 -1.97 -14.93 -7.37
C GLY A 31 -1.09 -13.89 -6.68
N ILE A 32 -1.67 -12.73 -6.40
CA ILE A 32 -1.02 -11.64 -5.70
C ILE A 32 -2.00 -11.03 -4.70
N GLY A 33 -1.58 -10.92 -3.44
CA GLY A 33 -2.21 -10.09 -2.43
C GLY A 33 -1.39 -8.84 -2.18
N MET A 34 -2.00 -7.80 -1.64
CA MET A 34 -1.32 -6.56 -1.26
C MET A 34 -1.64 -6.22 0.20
N MET A 35 -0.64 -5.80 0.95
CA MET A 35 -0.80 -5.32 2.32
C MET A 35 -1.50 -3.95 2.33
N GLY A 36 -2.44 -3.77 3.25
CA GLY A 36 -3.02 -2.45 3.51
C GLY A 36 -1.99 -1.51 4.16
N LYS A 37 -2.10 -0.20 3.94
CA LYS A 37 -1.10 0.80 4.38
C LYS A 37 -0.74 0.70 5.86
N ARG A 38 -1.69 0.31 6.72
CA ARG A 38 -1.48 0.14 8.18
C ARG A 38 -0.53 -0.99 8.56
N GLY A 39 -0.26 -1.94 7.67
CA GLY A 39 0.59 -3.11 7.92
C GLY A 39 1.96 -3.06 7.24
N VAL A 40 2.33 -1.93 6.63
CA VAL A 40 3.68 -1.73 6.09
C VAL A 40 4.66 -1.36 7.21
N ASP A 41 5.91 -1.72 7.03
CA ASP A 41 7.00 -1.36 7.94
C ASP A 41 7.52 0.06 7.63
N VAL A 42 7.07 1.01 8.45
CA VAL A 42 7.47 2.43 8.32
C VAL A 42 8.95 2.65 8.64
N GLY A 43 9.54 1.81 9.49
CA GLY A 43 10.94 1.95 9.91
C GLY A 43 11.92 1.64 8.78
N THR A 44 11.51 0.81 7.81
CA THR A 44 12.31 0.48 6.63
C THR A 44 11.89 1.26 5.39
N CYS A 45 11.05 2.29 5.50
CA CYS A 45 10.50 3.02 4.35
C CYS A 45 9.70 2.13 3.38
N GLU A 46 9.08 1.04 3.86
CA GLU A 46 8.19 0.20 3.06
C GLU A 46 6.90 0.98 2.74
N ILE A 47 6.58 1.10 1.44
CA ILE A 47 5.38 1.81 0.96
C ILE A 47 4.26 0.85 0.55
N THR A 48 4.60 -0.38 0.17
CA THR A 48 3.66 -1.47 -0.06
C THR A 48 4.36 -2.82 0.09
N ARG A 49 3.58 -3.88 0.30
CA ARG A 49 4.06 -5.26 0.39
C ARG A 49 3.16 -6.16 -0.41
N PHE A 50 3.74 -6.95 -1.31
CA PHE A 50 2.99 -7.96 -2.06
C PHE A 50 3.20 -9.36 -1.47
N PHE A 51 2.12 -10.13 -1.48
CA PHE A 51 2.09 -11.55 -1.14
C PHE A 51 1.87 -12.34 -2.42
N ARG A 52 2.95 -12.79 -3.04
CA ARG A 52 2.94 -13.46 -4.34
C ARG A 52 2.89 -14.97 -4.17
N LEU A 53 1.86 -15.62 -4.70
CA LEU A 53 1.79 -17.07 -4.79
C LEU A 53 2.48 -17.54 -6.06
N ASN A 54 3.34 -18.55 -5.94
CA ASN A 54 4.06 -19.14 -7.08
C ASN A 54 3.59 -20.59 -7.32
N ASN A 55 4.28 -21.31 -8.21
CA ASN A 55 3.96 -22.70 -8.55
C ASN A 55 4.37 -23.74 -7.51
N ASN A 56 5.26 -23.40 -6.57
CA ASN A 56 5.76 -24.35 -5.57
C ASN A 56 4.88 -24.39 -4.30
N GLY A 57 3.73 -23.70 -4.33
CA GLY A 57 2.78 -23.65 -3.22
C GLY A 57 3.18 -22.72 -2.09
N LEU A 58 4.26 -21.94 -2.24
CA LEU A 58 4.69 -20.96 -1.24
C LEU A 58 4.20 -19.55 -1.57
N CYS A 59 4.04 -18.77 -0.51
CA CYS A 59 3.79 -17.34 -0.58
C CYS A 59 5.11 -16.58 -0.40
N GLN A 60 5.55 -15.87 -1.43
CA GLN A 60 6.68 -14.97 -1.37
C GLN A 60 6.22 -13.59 -0.92
N VAL A 61 6.87 -13.05 0.12
CA VAL A 61 6.65 -11.68 0.59
C VAL A 61 7.62 -10.74 -0.12
N ILE A 62 7.10 -9.70 -0.76
CA ILE A 62 7.88 -8.76 -1.58
C ILE A 62 7.63 -7.34 -1.06
N PRO A 63 8.53 -6.78 -0.24
CA PRO A 63 8.45 -5.39 0.18
C PRO A 63 8.85 -4.46 -0.98
N PHE A 64 8.15 -3.34 -1.10
CA PHE A 64 8.51 -2.23 -1.97
C PHE A 64 8.89 -1.06 -1.08
N THR A 65 10.14 -0.62 -1.21
CA THR A 65 10.78 0.30 -0.27
C THR A 65 11.35 1.50 -1.02
N VAL A 66 11.13 2.70 -0.45
CA VAL A 66 11.77 3.92 -0.95
C VAL A 66 13.14 4.04 -0.28
N PRO A 67 14.25 4.10 -1.06
CA PRO A 67 15.58 4.19 -0.48
C PRO A 67 15.81 5.57 0.15
N ARG A 68 15.76 5.64 1.49
CA ARG A 68 16.06 6.83 2.29
C ARG A 68 17.31 6.59 3.14
N LYS A 69 18.03 7.67 3.47
CA LYS A 69 19.25 7.62 4.32
C LYS A 69 18.98 7.91 5.80
N SER A 70 17.75 8.30 6.15
CA SER A 70 17.37 8.71 7.49
C SER A 70 16.64 7.58 8.21
N GLU A 71 16.91 7.41 9.50
CA GLU A 71 16.15 6.52 10.39
C GLU A 71 14.92 7.22 11.00
N LEU A 72 14.75 8.52 10.74
CA LEU A 72 13.58 9.28 11.19
C LEU A 72 12.33 8.89 10.38
N PHE A 73 11.17 9.01 11.01
CA PHE A 73 9.88 8.89 10.32
C PHE A 73 9.80 9.81 9.09
N GLN A 74 9.33 9.25 7.96
CA GLN A 74 9.22 9.96 6.69
C GLN A 74 7.76 10.38 6.45
N GLU A 75 7.33 11.49 7.05
CA GLU A 75 5.93 11.98 6.95
C GLU A 75 5.45 12.10 5.49
N ASP A 76 6.35 12.45 4.57
CA ASP A 76 6.04 12.58 3.14
C ASP A 76 5.67 11.25 2.45
N LEU A 77 6.14 10.12 2.99
CA LEU A 77 5.79 8.78 2.51
C LEU A 77 4.54 8.20 3.19
N TYR A 78 4.14 8.79 4.32
CA TYR A 78 3.13 8.26 5.23
C TYR A 78 2.11 9.33 5.65
N PRO A 79 1.34 9.91 4.71
CA PRO A 79 0.20 10.73 5.07
C PRO A 79 -0.84 9.92 5.85
N ASP A 80 -1.80 10.61 6.46
CA ASP A 80 -2.94 9.98 7.13
C ASP A 80 -3.61 8.95 6.23
N THR A 81 -3.95 7.78 6.79
CA THR A 81 -4.47 6.64 6.05
C THR A 81 -5.82 6.20 6.56
N LYS A 82 -6.53 5.37 5.78
CA LYS A 82 -7.87 4.89 6.17
C LYS A 82 -7.81 4.09 7.48
N ALA A 83 -8.69 4.45 8.40
CA ALA A 83 -8.93 3.72 9.64
C ALA A 83 -9.55 2.32 9.37
N ASP A 84 -9.70 1.54 10.43
CA ASP A 84 -10.50 0.29 10.44
C ASP A 84 -11.96 0.51 10.84
N ILE A 85 -12.42 1.76 10.85
CA ILE A 85 -13.77 2.16 11.22
C ILE A 85 -14.50 2.67 9.96
N PRO A 86 -15.74 2.21 9.69
CA PRO A 86 -16.52 2.73 8.57
C PRO A 86 -16.94 4.18 8.83
N ALA A 87 -16.95 5.01 7.78
CA ALA A 87 -17.37 6.41 7.88
C ALA A 87 -18.89 6.56 8.09
N ILE A 88 -19.66 5.66 7.50
CA ILE A 88 -21.12 5.59 7.58
C ILE A 88 -21.58 4.14 7.66
N THR A 89 -22.79 3.93 8.17
CA THR A 89 -23.44 2.63 8.23
C THR A 89 -23.95 2.18 6.85
N ALA A 90 -24.29 0.90 6.74
CA ALA A 90 -24.87 0.36 5.50
C ALA A 90 -26.20 1.03 5.14
N ASP A 91 -27.06 1.33 6.12
CA ASP A 91 -28.37 1.95 5.89
C ASP A 91 -28.24 3.39 5.38
N GLU A 92 -27.30 4.16 5.94
CA GLU A 92 -27.02 5.54 5.48
C GLU A 92 -26.52 5.55 4.03
N TRP A 93 -25.61 4.63 3.68
CA TRP A 93 -25.12 4.48 2.31
C TRP A 93 -26.23 4.03 1.34
N MET A 94 -27.04 3.04 1.74
CA MET A 94 -28.20 2.60 0.95
C MET A 94 -29.25 3.71 0.78
N GLY A 95 -29.35 4.61 1.75
CA GLY A 95 -30.17 5.82 1.70
C GLY A 95 -29.62 6.94 0.81
N GLY A 96 -28.43 6.75 0.21
CA GLY A 96 -27.79 7.70 -0.69
C GLY A 96 -26.84 8.69 -0.01
N SER A 97 -26.43 8.43 1.24
CA SER A 97 -25.41 9.24 1.91
C SER A 97 -24.02 8.85 1.45
N ASP A 98 -23.15 9.84 1.29
CA ASP A 98 -21.72 9.67 1.00
C ASP A 98 -20.88 10.33 2.09
N ALA A 99 -19.77 9.71 2.44
CA ALA A 99 -18.81 10.25 3.40
C ALA A 99 -17.39 9.85 3.02
N ASP A 100 -16.44 10.76 3.25
CA ASP A 100 -15.02 10.45 3.10
C ASP A 100 -14.58 9.42 4.16
N PRO A 101 -13.59 8.57 3.85
CA PRO A 101 -13.04 7.64 4.82
C PRO A 101 -12.51 8.36 6.06
N ILE A 102 -12.76 7.78 7.24
CA ILE A 102 -12.10 8.24 8.47
C ILE A 102 -10.59 7.98 8.32
N LEU A 103 -9.79 9.04 8.46
CA LEU A 103 -8.35 8.97 8.38
C LEU A 103 -7.71 8.93 9.78
N VAL A 104 -6.59 8.23 9.88
CA VAL A 104 -5.76 8.11 11.09
C VAL A 104 -4.30 8.35 10.72
N PRO A 105 -3.53 9.03 11.59
CA PRO A 105 -2.12 9.28 11.32
C PRO A 105 -1.32 7.99 11.36
N MET A 106 -0.36 7.88 10.44
CA MET A 106 0.72 6.90 10.53
C MET A 106 1.81 7.49 11.44
N THR A 107 2.32 6.69 12.36
CA THR A 107 3.40 7.09 13.27
C THR A 107 4.56 6.09 13.18
N GLU A 108 5.68 6.37 13.85
CA GLU A 108 6.80 5.43 13.99
C GLU A 108 6.39 4.04 14.52
N CYS A 109 5.31 3.98 15.32
CA CYS A 109 4.76 2.74 15.86
C CYS A 109 3.67 2.10 14.95
N GLY A 110 3.48 2.60 13.73
CA GLY A 110 2.35 2.27 12.87
C GLY A 110 1.13 3.16 13.13
N VAL A 111 -0.08 2.66 12.85
CA VAL A 111 -1.31 3.41 13.12
C VAL A 111 -1.58 3.47 14.61
N SER A 112 -1.70 4.67 15.16
CA SER A 112 -2.22 4.88 16.51
C SER A 112 -3.73 4.66 16.50
N THR A 113 -4.18 3.48 16.93
CA THR A 113 -5.59 3.31 17.31
C THR A 113 -5.81 4.12 18.58
N GLY A 114 -6.42 5.29 18.45
CA GLY A 114 -6.95 6.02 19.60
C GLY A 114 -7.84 5.09 20.43
N LYS A 115 -7.58 5.04 21.74
CA LYS A 115 -8.49 4.38 22.68
C LYS A 115 -9.83 5.10 22.74
#